data_AF-A0A7X9F7H0-F1
#
_entry.id   AF-A0A7X9F7H0-F1
#
_cell.length_a   1.000
_cell.length_b   1.000
_cell.length_c   1.000
_cell.angle_alpha   90.00
_cell.angle_beta   90.00
_cell.angle_gamma   90.00
#
_symmetry.space_group_name_H-M   'P 1'
#
loop_
_entity.id
_entity.type
_entity.pdbx_description
1 polymer ?
#
loop_
_entity_poly.entity_id
_entity_poly.type
_entity_poly.pdbx_seq_one_letter_code
_entity_poly.pdbx_strand_id
1 'polypeptide(L)' 'MRQISIFLFLLLATTLCSQEKKGYSIDLKINGLRDSTIYLAYHLGDKQYLKDTIILDHEGRAGIRGEE' A
#
# COMPACT_ATOMS: atom_id res chain seq x y z
N MET A 1 1.52 -23.39 37.84
CA MET A 1 1.42 -24.15 36.57
C MET A 1 0.27 -23.66 35.68
N ARG A 2 -1.01 -23.70 36.10
CA ARG A 2 -2.16 -23.25 35.28
C ARG A 2 -2.05 -21.81 34.74
N GLN A 3 -1.66 -20.84 35.58
CA GLN A 3 -1.56 -19.44 35.17
C GLN A 3 -0.42 -19.20 34.15
N ILE A 4 0.68 -19.94 34.29
CA ILE A 4 1.82 -19.87 33.36
C ILE A 4 1.41 -20.42 32.00
N SER A 5 0.66 -21.53 31.96
CA SER A 5 0.14 -22.09 30.72
C SER A 5 -0.82 -21.14 30.00
N ILE A 6 -1.69 -20.43 30.74
CA ILE A 6 -2.59 -19.41 30.17
C ILE A 6 -1.80 -18.24 29.60
N PHE A 7 -0.78 -17.76 30.33
CA PHE A 7 0.08 -16.68 29.88
C PHE A 7 0.87 -17.07 28.62
N LEU A 8 1.40 -18.30 28.57
CA LEU A 8 2.11 -18.84 27.41
C LEU A 8 1.19 -18.97 26.19
N PHE A 9 -0.06 -19.39 26.40
CA PHE A 9 -1.08 -19.49 25.35
C PHE A 9 -1.46 -18.12 24.80
N LEU A 10 -1.60 -17.11 25.67
CA LEU A 10 -1.89 -15.73 25.26
C LEU A 10 -0.74 -15.12 24.45
N LEU A 11 0.51 -15.42 24.84
CA LEU A 11 1.70 -14.97 24.11
C LEU A 11 1.81 -15.60 22.72
N LEU A 12 1.38 -16.86 22.57
CA LEU A 12 1.40 -17.54 21.28
C LEU A 12 0.34 -16.96 20.32
N ALA A 13 -0.83 -16.58 20.84
CA ALA A 13 -1.92 -16.02 20.04
C ALA A 13 -1.58 -14.68 19.37
N THR A 14 -0.71 -13.85 19.96
CA THR A 14 -0.34 -12.55 19.37
C THR A 14 0.56 -12.69 18.14
N THR A 15 1.35 -13.77 18.05
CA THR A 15 2.24 -14.02 16.91
C THR A 15 1.49 -14.43 15.64
N LEU A 16 0.33 -15.10 15.80
CA LEU A 16 -0.51 -15.54 14.68
C LEU A 16 -1.27 -14.39 14.00
N CYS A 17 -1.39 -13.23 14.66
CA CYS A 17 -2.05 -12.04 14.12
C CYS A 17 -1.08 -11.02 13.50
N SER A 18 0.20 -11.36 13.34
CA SER A 18 1.15 -10.51 12.61
C SER A 18 0.82 -10.57 11.11
N GLN A 19 0.07 -9.59 10.62
CA GLN A 19 -0.13 -9.41 9.19
C GLN A 19 1.12 -8.71 8.63
N GLU A 20 1.78 -9.33 7.66
CA GLU A 20 2.78 -8.64 6.86
C GLU A 20 2.12 -7.43 6.21
N LYS A 21 2.78 -6.28 6.33
CA LYS A 21 2.44 -5.06 5.61
C LYS A 21 2.52 -5.32 4.12
N LYS A 22 1.37 -5.51 3.48
CA LYS A 22 1.30 -5.78 2.04
C LYS A 22 1.42 -4.46 1.30
N GLY A 23 2.63 -4.16 0.84
CA GLY A 23 2.83 -3.07 -0.10
C GLY A 23 2.16 -3.32 -1.45
N TYR A 24 2.10 -2.29 -2.29
CA TYR A 24 1.61 -2.35 -3.67
C TYR A 24 2.69 -1.92 -4.67
N SER A 25 2.61 -2.47 -5.89
CA SER A 25 3.39 -2.04 -7.04
C SER A 25 2.44 -1.88 -8.23
N ILE A 26 2.38 -0.68 -8.79
CA ILE A 26 1.51 -0.31 -9.91
C ILE A 26 2.40 0.18 -11.04
N ASP A 27 2.52 -0.60 -12.10
CA ASP A 27 3.18 -0.18 -13.34
C ASP A 27 2.13 0.27 -14.35
N LEU A 28 2.27 1.48 -14.88
CA LEU A 28 1.29 2.08 -15.78
C LEU A 28 1.96 2.69 -17.02
N LYS A 29 1.19 2.71 -18.12
CA LYS A 29 1.52 3.40 -19.37
C LYS A 29 0.31 4.16 -19.87
N ILE A 30 0.46 5.46 -20.07
CA ILE A 30 -0.59 6.34 -20.62
C ILE A 30 -0.18 6.74 -22.03
N ASN A 31 -0.83 6.12 -23.03
CA ASN A 31 -0.57 6.45 -24.43
C ASN A 31 -1.03 7.88 -24.72
N GLY A 32 -0.15 8.69 -25.32
CA GLY A 32 -0.46 10.07 -25.69
C GLY A 32 -0.22 11.10 -24.58
N LEU A 33 0.25 10.69 -23.40
CA LEU A 33 0.63 11.58 -22.31
C LEU A 33 2.07 11.25 -21.87
N ARG A 34 2.99 12.19 -22.03
CA ARG A 34 4.41 12.04 -21.68
C ARG A 34 4.86 13.21 -20.81
N ASP A 35 5.93 13.02 -20.05
CA ASP A 35 6.60 14.09 -19.27
C ASP A 35 5.62 14.91 -18.42
N SER A 36 4.58 14.25 -17.92
CA SER A 36 3.43 14.88 -17.26
C SER A 36 3.31 14.38 -15.83
N THR A 37 2.94 15.30 -14.93
CA THR A 37 2.60 14.95 -13.55
C THR A 37 1.21 14.34 -13.48
N ILE A 38 1.11 13.16 -12.90
CA ILE A 38 -0.13 12.46 -12.56
C ILE A 38 -0.22 12.27 -11.05
N TYR A 39 -1.44 12.03 -10.57
CA TYR A 39 -1.69 11.79 -9.15
C TYR A 39 -2.38 10.45 -8.96
N LEU A 40 -1.86 9.65 -8.02
CA LEU A 40 -2.59 8.50 -7.49
C LEU A 40 -3.56 9.02 -6.43
N ALA A 41 -4.84 8.70 -6.56
CA ALA A 41 -5.87 9.13 -5.62
C ALA A 41 -6.81 7.98 -5.25
N TYR A 42 -7.52 8.12 -4.13
CA TYR A 42 -8.57 7.18 -3.72
C TYR A 42 -9.82 7.92 -3.25
N HIS A 43 -10.96 7.22 -3.31
CA HIS A 43 -12.25 7.70 -2.83
C HIS A 43 -12.52 7.21 -1.41
N LEU A 44 -13.03 8.09 -0.56
CA LEU A 44 -13.55 7.76 0.77
C LEU A 44 -14.87 8.53 0.98
N GLY A 45 -15.98 7.81 0.79
CA GLY A 45 -17.31 8.44 0.70
C GLY A 45 -17.36 9.41 -0.47
N ASP A 46 -17.83 10.63 -0.21
CA ASP A 46 -17.98 11.68 -1.22
C ASP A 46 -16.68 12.48 -1.46
N LYS A 47 -15.57 12.08 -0.84
CA LYS A 47 -14.29 12.80 -0.90
C LYS A 47 -13.24 12.02 -1.67
N GLN A 48 -12.36 12.76 -2.34
CA GLN A 48 -11.17 12.25 -3.00
C GLN A 48 -9.91 12.71 -2.27
N TYR A 49 -8.95 11.81 -2.10
CA TYR A 49 -7.69 12.06 -1.43
C TYR A 49 -6.53 11.68 -2.34
N LEU A 50 -5.55 12.58 -2.45
CA LEU A 50 -4.32 12.30 -3.16
C LEU A 50 -3.44 11.40 -2.28
N LYS A 51 -3.00 10.28 -2.85
CA LYS A 51 -2.09 9.32 -2.23
C LYS A 51 -0.65 9.57 -2.64
N ASP A 52 -0.40 9.89 -3.91
CA ASP A 52 0.96 10.09 -4.42
C ASP A 52 1.00 11.00 -5.67
N THR A 53 2.17 11.56 -5.99
CA THR A 53 2.43 12.41 -7.16
C THR A 53 3.58 11.82 -7.98
N ILE A 54 3.32 11.50 -9.25
CA ILE A 54 4.26 10.79 -10.10
C ILE A 54 4.44 11.52 -11.42
N ILE A 55 5.67 11.55 -11.94
CA ILE A 55 5.97 12.12 -13.26
C ILE A 55 6.15 10.98 -14.24
N LEU A 56 5.39 11.01 -15.34
CA LEU A 56 5.55 10.08 -16.44
C LEU A 56 6.86 10.33 -17.19
N ASP A 57 7.47 9.27 -17.70
CA ASP A 57 8.59 9.40 -18.61
C ASP A 57 8.17 9.82 -20.03
N HIS A 58 9.17 9.93 -20.91
CA HIS A 58 9.00 10.28 -22.33
C HIS A 58 8.14 9.28 -23.13
N GLU A 59 8.01 8.04 -22.68
CA GLU A 59 7.13 7.01 -23.25
C GLU A 59 5.74 6.98 -22.61
N GLY A 60 5.49 7.84 -21.62
CA GLY A 60 4.24 7.88 -20.85
C GLY A 60 4.15 6.78 -19.80
N ARG A 61 5.27 6.25 -19.29
CA ARG A 61 5.29 5.19 -18.28
C ARG A 61 5.64 5.72 -16.90
N ALA A 62 5.15 5.03 -15.88
CA ALA A 62 5.61 5.18 -14.51
C ALA A 62 5.37 3.91 -13.68
N GLY A 63 6.17 3.73 -12.64
CA GLY A 63 5.99 2.69 -11.63
C GLY A 63 5.77 3.32 -10.25
N ILE A 64 4.71 2.92 -9.56
CA ILE A 64 4.33 3.41 -8.23
C ILE A 64 4.50 2.28 -7.24
N ARG A 65 5.22 2.51 -6.14
CA ARG A 65 5.38 1.53 -5.06
C ARG A 65 5.03 2.17 -3.73
N GLY A 66 4.30 1.45 -2.90
CA GLY A 66 3.97 1.90 -1.55
C GLY A 66 3.99 0.75 -0.56
N GLU A 67 4.32 1.05 0.69
CA GLU A 67 4.18 0.15 1.83
C GLU A 67 2.85 0.49 2.54
N GLU A 68 2.04 -0.52 2.90
CA GLU A 68 0.81 -0.35 3.72
C GLU A 68 0.94 -1.08 5.06
#